data_AF-A0AAD9RFJ2-F1
#
_entry.id   AF-A0AAD9RFJ2-F1
#
_cell.length_a   1.000
_cell.length_b   1.000
_cell.length_c   1.000
_cell.angle_alpha   90.00
_cell.angle_beta   90.00
_cell.angle_gamma   90.00
#
_symmetry.space_group_name_H-M   'P 1'
#
loop_
_entity.id
_entity.type
_entity.pdbx_description
1 polymer ?
#
loop_
_entity_poly.entity_id
_entity_poly.type
_entity_poly.pdbx_seq_one_letter_code
_entity_poly.pdbx_strand_id
1 'polypeptide(L)'
;MPKKNKYSHNRTAADNTWLERCHVSVETSMLITYCFSVHMSFEQTIREPSIISGEMLSKETVSDRFSFCSEVCMVAVDNSFEEDGQLGGDGEIVEIDECKIGRRKYHQERLVKSTWILGMIRRGHSVNYWLEICPENKREINV
;
A
#
# COMPACT_ATOMS: atom_id res chain seq x y z
N MET A 1 38.06 -4.20 -39.79
CA MET A 1 37.15 -5.07 -39.02
C MET A 1 36.46 -4.22 -37.95
N PRO A 2 35.13 -4.03 -37.99
CA PRO A 2 34.46 -3.24 -36.95
C PRO A 2 34.26 -4.09 -35.69
N LYS A 3 34.60 -3.53 -34.52
CA LYS A 3 34.40 -4.14 -33.21
C LYS A 3 32.89 -4.17 -32.91
N LYS A 4 32.33 -5.37 -32.70
CA LYS A 4 30.95 -5.53 -32.21
C LYS A 4 30.84 -4.95 -30.80
N ASN A 5 30.03 -3.92 -30.63
CA ASN A 5 29.62 -3.44 -29.31
C ASN A 5 28.82 -4.55 -28.62
N LYS A 6 29.35 -5.10 -27.51
CA LYS A 6 28.64 -6.03 -26.62
C LYS A 6 27.94 -5.23 -25.52
N TYR A 7 26.79 -4.65 -25.85
CA TYR A 7 25.84 -4.21 -24.82
C TYR A 7 24.51 -4.90 -25.11
N SER A 8 24.31 -6.05 -24.46
CA SER A 8 23.01 -6.72 -24.39
C SER A 8 22.29 -6.10 -23.20
N HIS A 9 21.33 -5.22 -23.47
CA HIS A 9 20.36 -4.84 -22.46
C HIS A 9 19.39 -6.02 -22.30
N ASN A 10 19.64 -6.90 -21.33
CA ASN A 10 18.67 -7.91 -20.93
C ASN A 10 17.59 -7.23 -20.10
N ARG A 11 16.64 -6.58 -20.77
CA ARG A 11 15.40 -6.09 -20.17
C ARG A 11 14.33 -7.15 -20.36
N THR A 12 13.73 -7.59 -19.27
CA THR A 12 12.52 -8.41 -19.29
C THR A 12 11.31 -7.54 -19.60
N ALA A 13 10.29 -8.10 -20.24
CA ALA A 13 9.02 -7.40 -20.49
C ALA A 13 8.31 -6.95 -19.19
N ALA A 14 8.68 -7.54 -18.05
CA ALA A 14 8.16 -7.21 -16.72
C ALA A 14 8.94 -6.08 -16.02
N ASP A 15 10.05 -5.59 -16.57
CA ASP A 15 10.88 -4.53 -15.97
C ASP A 15 10.09 -3.22 -15.85
N ASN A 16 10.05 -2.59 -14.65
CA ASN A 16 9.22 -1.42 -14.31
C ASN A 16 7.70 -1.64 -14.51
N THR A 17 7.21 -2.84 -14.22
CA THR A 17 5.77 -3.15 -14.28
C THR A 17 5.29 -3.78 -12.98
N TRP A 18 3.97 -3.97 -12.88
CA TRP A 18 3.33 -4.74 -11.81
C TRP A 18 3.94 -6.15 -11.59
N LEU A 19 4.56 -6.72 -12.62
CA LEU A 19 5.14 -8.06 -12.60
C LEU A 19 6.66 -8.05 -12.39
N GLU A 20 7.27 -6.88 -12.13
CA GLU A 20 8.71 -6.80 -11.89
C GLU A 20 9.11 -7.66 -10.69
N ARG A 21 10.14 -8.52 -10.87
CA ARG A 21 10.64 -9.45 -9.83
C ARG A 21 9.54 -10.34 -9.22
N CYS A 22 8.44 -10.57 -9.94
CA CYS A 22 7.39 -11.44 -9.46
C CYS A 22 7.84 -12.90 -9.53
N HIS A 23 8.01 -13.53 -8.36
CA HIS A 23 8.40 -14.95 -8.24
C HIS A 23 7.23 -15.93 -8.32
N VAL A 24 5.99 -15.44 -8.51
CA VAL A 24 4.81 -16.29 -8.75
C VAL A 24 4.43 -16.20 -10.22
N SER A 25 3.63 -17.16 -10.71
CA SER A 25 3.11 -17.10 -12.07
C SER A 25 2.26 -15.84 -12.29
N VAL A 26 2.13 -15.40 -13.54
CA VAL A 26 1.30 -14.23 -13.89
C VAL A 26 -0.15 -14.46 -13.48
N GLU A 27 -0.67 -15.67 -13.70
CA GLU A 27 -2.03 -16.07 -13.29
C GLU A 27 -2.23 -15.91 -11.79
N THR A 28 -1.32 -16.47 -11.00
CA THR A 28 -1.34 -16.39 -9.53
C THR A 28 -1.24 -14.93 -9.06
N SER A 29 -0.37 -14.13 -9.71
CA SER A 29 -0.22 -12.71 -9.39
C SER A 29 -1.53 -11.94 -9.63
N MET A 30 -2.22 -12.20 -10.74
CA MET A 30 -3.52 -11.58 -11.05
C MET A 30 -4.59 -12.03 -10.07
N LEU A 31 -4.61 -13.32 -9.69
CA LEU A 31 -5.55 -13.85 -8.71
C LEU A 31 -5.39 -13.20 -7.33
N ILE A 32 -4.15 -13.07 -6.84
CA ILE A 32 -3.90 -12.37 -5.55
C ILE A 32 -4.37 -10.92 -5.63
N THR A 33 -4.12 -10.24 -6.75
CA THR A 33 -4.56 -8.86 -6.99
C THR A 33 -6.08 -8.75 -6.95
N TYR A 34 -6.78 -9.69 -7.59
CA TYR A 34 -8.23 -9.79 -7.51
C TYR A 34 -8.70 -9.99 -6.06
N CYS A 35 -8.15 -10.97 -5.34
CA CYS A 35 -8.48 -11.23 -3.94
C CYS A 35 -8.30 -9.99 -3.05
N PHE A 36 -7.23 -9.22 -3.26
CA PHE A 36 -7.01 -7.94 -2.59
C PHE A 36 -8.12 -6.94 -2.91
N SER A 37 -8.45 -6.76 -4.20
CA SER A 37 -9.43 -5.76 -4.66
C SER A 37 -10.85 -5.99 -4.13
N VAL A 38 -11.21 -7.25 -3.85
CA VAL A 38 -12.52 -7.61 -3.29
C VAL A 38 -12.49 -7.81 -1.76
N HIS A 39 -11.41 -7.38 -1.11
CA HIS A 39 -11.23 -7.46 0.35
C HIS A 39 -11.33 -8.88 0.93
N MET A 40 -10.80 -9.89 0.22
CA MET A 40 -10.69 -11.22 0.81
C MET A 40 -9.69 -11.25 1.98
N SER A 41 -9.98 -12.10 2.95
CA SER A 41 -9.04 -12.36 4.04
C SER A 41 -7.77 -13.08 3.55
N PHE A 42 -6.71 -13.02 4.35
CA PHE A 42 -5.47 -13.77 4.12
C PHE A 42 -5.74 -15.27 3.98
N GLU A 43 -6.57 -15.83 4.86
CA GLU A 43 -6.87 -17.27 4.85
C GLU A 43 -7.63 -17.71 3.61
N GLN A 44 -8.52 -16.85 3.09
CA GLN A 44 -9.19 -17.09 1.81
C GLN A 44 -8.17 -17.02 0.66
N THR A 45 -7.36 -15.96 0.62
CA THR A 45 -6.38 -15.73 -0.45
C THR A 45 -5.28 -16.80 -0.51
N ILE A 46 -4.95 -17.43 0.62
CA ILE A 46 -4.03 -18.58 0.65
C ILE A 46 -4.65 -19.81 -0.02
N ARG A 47 -5.98 -20.00 0.13
CA ARG A 47 -6.72 -21.17 -0.34
C ARG A 47 -7.19 -21.04 -1.79
N GLU A 48 -7.63 -19.87 -2.23
CA GLU A 48 -8.17 -19.67 -3.59
C GLU A 48 -7.22 -20.12 -4.72
N PRO A 49 -5.90 -19.78 -4.69
CA PRO A 49 -4.95 -20.23 -5.72
C PRO A 49 -4.75 -21.75 -5.73
N SER A 50 -4.94 -22.42 -4.59
CA SER A 50 -4.84 -23.89 -4.53
C SER A 50 -5.99 -24.58 -5.26
N ILE A 51 -7.14 -23.92 -5.37
CA ILE A 51 -8.33 -24.42 -6.06
C ILE A 51 -8.22 -24.17 -7.57
N ILE A 52 -7.70 -23.01 -7.96
CA ILE A 52 -7.68 -22.56 -9.37
C ILE A 52 -6.43 -23.04 -10.09
N SER A 53 -5.25 -22.80 -9.50
CA SER A 53 -3.94 -23.05 -10.13
C SER A 53 -3.23 -24.30 -9.57
N GLY A 54 -3.80 -24.95 -8.55
CA GLY A 54 -3.20 -26.12 -7.89
C GLY A 54 -2.02 -25.79 -6.97
N GLU A 55 -1.73 -24.51 -6.73
CA GLU A 55 -0.63 -24.05 -5.88
C GLU A 55 -1.15 -23.46 -4.57
N MET A 56 -0.69 -23.98 -3.43
CA MET A 56 -0.96 -23.34 -2.13
C MET A 56 0.07 -22.26 -1.87
N LEU A 57 -0.38 -21.02 -1.68
CA LEU A 57 0.51 -19.90 -1.41
C LEU A 57 0.99 -19.90 0.05
N SER A 58 2.23 -19.47 0.25
CA SER A 58 2.72 -19.16 1.59
C SER A 58 2.05 -17.88 2.11
N LYS A 59 1.94 -17.78 3.44
CA LYS A 59 1.43 -16.57 4.08
C LYS A 59 2.33 -15.36 3.77
N GLU A 60 3.63 -15.60 3.66
CA GLU A 60 4.64 -14.61 3.33
C GLU A 60 4.40 -14.04 1.93
N THR A 61 4.13 -14.91 0.94
CA THR A 61 3.81 -14.50 -0.43
C THR A 61 2.56 -13.62 -0.48
N VAL A 62 1.48 -14.01 0.21
CA VAL A 62 0.24 -13.22 0.26
C VAL A 62 0.48 -11.88 0.95
N SER A 63 1.22 -11.87 2.06
CA SER A 63 1.57 -10.64 2.80
C SER A 63 2.36 -9.65 1.95
N ASP A 64 3.38 -10.14 1.26
CA ASP A 64 4.23 -9.35 0.38
C ASP A 64 3.41 -8.72 -0.76
N ARG A 65 2.54 -9.49 -1.41
CA ARG A 65 1.71 -9.00 -2.51
C ARG A 65 0.60 -8.07 -2.07
N PHE A 66 -0.03 -8.32 -0.92
CA PHE A 66 -1.01 -7.39 -0.34
C PHE A 66 -0.36 -6.07 0.04
N SER A 67 0.88 -6.11 0.54
CA SER A 67 1.66 -4.90 0.84
C SER A 67 1.95 -4.12 -0.44
N PHE A 68 2.41 -4.80 -1.50
CA PHE A 68 2.61 -4.18 -2.82
C PHE A 68 1.33 -3.55 -3.39
N CYS A 69 0.18 -4.23 -3.30
CA CYS A 69 -1.10 -3.67 -3.71
C CYS A 69 -1.44 -2.40 -2.91
N SER A 70 -1.22 -2.42 -1.60
CA SER A 70 -1.46 -1.28 -0.73
C SER A 70 -0.53 -0.11 -1.07
N GLU A 71 0.75 -0.35 -1.35
CA GLU A 71 1.71 0.68 -1.77
C GLU A 71 1.27 1.37 -3.05
N VAL A 72 0.80 0.61 -4.05
CA VAL A 72 0.26 1.18 -5.30
C VAL A 72 -1.01 1.99 -5.04
N CYS A 73 -1.90 1.54 -4.15
CA CYS A 73 -3.05 2.33 -3.73
C CYS A 73 -2.63 3.63 -3.03
N MET A 74 -1.60 3.62 -2.18
CA MET A 74 -1.10 4.83 -1.53
C MET A 74 -0.56 5.83 -2.57
N VAL A 75 0.23 5.37 -3.55
CA VAL A 75 0.71 6.24 -4.64
C VAL A 75 -0.46 6.85 -5.43
N ALA A 76 -1.52 6.08 -5.69
CA ALA A 76 -2.70 6.60 -6.37
C ALA A 76 -3.44 7.65 -5.53
N VAL A 77 -3.53 7.45 -4.21
CA VAL A 77 -4.10 8.41 -3.27
C VAL A 77 -3.24 9.68 -3.19
N ASP A 78 -1.92 9.56 -3.09
CA ASP A 78 -1.00 10.70 -3.06
C ASP A 78 -1.12 11.54 -4.34
N ASN A 79 -1.16 10.90 -5.52
CA ASN A 79 -1.39 11.58 -6.79
C ASN A 79 -2.73 12.32 -6.83
N SER A 80 -3.79 11.73 -6.25
CA SER A 80 -5.10 12.40 -6.20
C SER A 80 -5.08 13.66 -5.33
N PHE A 81 -4.28 13.68 -4.26
CA PHE A 81 -4.10 14.87 -3.43
C PHE A 81 -3.32 15.97 -4.16
N GLU A 82 -2.30 15.62 -4.96
CA GLU A 82 -1.56 16.58 -5.78
C GLU A 82 -2.46 17.25 -6.84
N GLU A 83 -3.42 16.51 -7.41
CA GLU A 83 -4.38 17.02 -8.39
C GLU A 83 -5.46 17.91 -7.77
N ASP A 84 -6.03 17.52 -6.63
CA ASP A 84 -7.11 18.24 -5.95
C ASP A 84 -6.64 19.59 -5.35
N GLY A 85 -5.35 19.74 -5.07
CA GLY A 85 -4.76 20.98 -4.57
C GLY A 85 -5.10 21.26 -3.09
N GLN A 86 -5.64 22.44 -2.79
CA GLN A 86 -5.87 22.87 -1.41
C GLN A 86 -7.23 22.38 -0.87
N LEU A 87 -7.24 21.64 0.25
CA LEU A 87 -8.45 21.07 0.86
C LEU A 87 -9.42 22.11 1.49
N GLY A 88 -8.96 23.35 1.70
CA GLY A 88 -9.71 24.44 2.32
C GLY A 88 -9.67 25.74 1.51
N GLY A 89 -10.21 26.81 2.07
CA GLY A 89 -10.33 28.11 1.40
C GLY A 89 -11.26 29.05 2.17
N ASP A 90 -11.45 30.26 1.66
CA ASP A 90 -12.42 31.19 2.24
C ASP A 90 -13.84 30.60 2.20
N GLY A 91 -14.54 30.66 3.33
CA GLY A 91 -15.86 30.05 3.50
C GLY A 91 -15.87 28.53 3.71
N GLU A 92 -14.71 27.86 3.66
CA GLU A 92 -14.62 26.40 3.85
C GLU A 92 -14.24 26.02 5.28
N ILE A 93 -14.89 24.97 5.79
CA ILE A 93 -14.59 24.40 7.10
C ILE A 93 -13.91 23.05 6.89
N VAL A 94 -12.66 22.96 7.32
CA VAL A 94 -11.90 21.70 7.35
C VAL A 94 -11.83 21.20 8.78
N GLU A 95 -12.20 19.94 8.98
CA GLU A 95 -12.02 19.22 10.24
C GLU A 95 -10.66 18.54 10.21
N ILE A 96 -9.91 18.67 11.31
CA ILE A 96 -8.54 18.17 11.44
C ILE A 96 -8.51 17.29 12.69
N ASP A 97 -7.99 16.08 12.55
CA ASP A 97 -7.81 15.14 13.65
C ASP A 97 -6.42 14.48 13.59
N GLU A 98 -5.90 14.07 14.74
CA GLU A 98 -4.62 13.38 14.85
C GLU A 98 -4.85 11.95 15.37
N CYS A 99 -4.35 10.96 14.65
CA CYS A 99 -4.36 9.57 15.09
C CYS A 99 -2.92 9.04 15.25
N LYS A 100 -2.67 8.28 16.30
CA LYS A 100 -1.41 7.58 16.50
C LYS A 100 -1.59 6.09 16.20
N ILE A 101 -1.09 5.64 15.07
CA ILE A 101 -1.11 4.23 14.69
C ILE A 101 0.17 3.59 15.18
N GLY A 102 0.06 2.53 15.98
CA GLY A 102 1.23 1.77 16.37
C GLY A 102 0.91 0.34 16.73
N ARG A 103 1.93 -0.51 16.65
CA ARG A 103 1.81 -1.93 16.98
C ARG A 103 2.44 -2.20 18.35
N ARG A 104 1.69 -2.88 19.23
CA ARG A 104 2.21 -3.38 20.50
C ARG A 104 3.18 -4.53 20.26
N LYS A 105 4.30 -4.58 21.02
CA LYS A 105 5.16 -5.78 21.03
C LYS A 105 4.34 -6.96 21.52
N TYR A 106 4.31 -8.05 20.75
CA TYR A 106 3.57 -9.28 21.07
C TYR A 106 2.09 -9.08 21.44
N HIS A 107 1.46 -7.97 21.02
CA HIS A 107 0.10 -7.56 21.45
C HIS A 107 -0.11 -7.45 22.97
N GLN A 108 0.94 -7.58 23.79
CA GLN A 108 0.84 -7.67 25.25
C GLN A 108 1.65 -6.59 25.98
N GLU A 109 2.56 -5.90 25.30
CA GLU A 109 3.52 -4.99 25.96
C GLU A 109 3.65 -3.61 25.28
N ARG A 110 4.78 -2.94 25.54
CA ARG A 110 5.20 -1.62 25.05
C ARG A 110 4.85 -1.40 23.57
N LEU A 111 4.32 -0.22 23.28
CA LEU A 111 4.20 0.29 21.91
C LEU A 111 5.61 0.51 21.34
N VAL A 112 6.03 -0.33 20.39
CA VAL A 112 7.43 -0.37 19.93
C VAL A 112 7.70 0.69 18.87
N LYS A 113 6.75 0.87 17.95
CA LYS A 113 6.78 1.89 16.91
C LYS A 113 5.36 2.39 16.71
N SER A 114 5.25 3.71 16.67
CA SER A 114 4.02 4.42 16.41
C SER A 114 4.30 5.56 15.47
N THR A 115 3.40 5.75 14.54
CA THR A 115 3.41 6.82 13.57
C THR A 115 2.19 7.69 13.82
N TRP A 116 2.42 8.99 13.91
CA TRP A 116 1.32 9.95 13.93
C TRP A 116 0.84 10.18 12.51
N ILE A 117 -0.47 10.24 12.33
CA ILE A 117 -1.13 10.55 11.08
C ILE A 117 -2.07 11.71 11.38
N LEU A 118 -1.95 12.77 10.59
CA LEU A 118 -2.87 13.89 10.59
C LEU A 118 -3.92 13.62 9.51
N GLY A 119 -5.19 13.57 9.90
CA GLY A 119 -6.30 13.47 8.98
C GLY A 119 -7.00 14.81 8.85
N MET A 120 -7.33 15.19 7.62
CA MET A 120 -8.09 16.40 7.31
C MET A 120 -9.25 16.03 6.40
N ILE A 121 -10.43 16.59 6.64
CA ILE A 121 -11.62 16.37 5.81
C ILE A 121 -12.43 17.65 5.70
N ARG A 122 -12.92 17.95 4.51
CA ARG A 122 -13.80 19.11 4.31
C ARG A 122 -15.20 18.78 4.80
N ARG A 123 -15.74 19.61 5.70
CA ARG A 123 -17.07 19.40 6.27
C ARG A 123 -18.13 19.43 5.17
N GLY A 124 -18.95 18.37 5.11
CA GLY A 124 -19.99 18.22 4.08
C GLY A 124 -19.51 17.61 2.76
N HIS A 125 -18.21 17.35 2.60
CA HIS A 125 -17.61 16.74 1.40
C HIS A 125 -16.76 15.53 1.80
N SER A 126 -17.41 14.38 2.01
CA SER A 126 -16.75 13.18 2.56
C SER A 126 -15.70 12.54 1.66
N VAL A 127 -15.61 12.96 0.39
CA VAL A 127 -14.66 12.44 -0.60
C VAL A 127 -13.38 13.28 -0.67
N ASN A 128 -13.39 14.50 -0.13
CA ASN A 128 -12.24 15.38 -0.08
C ASN A 128 -11.61 15.28 1.32
N TYR A 129 -10.55 14.48 1.41
CA TYR A 129 -9.76 14.31 2.62
C TYR A 129 -8.27 14.36 2.29
N TRP A 130 -7.43 14.55 3.31
CA TRP A 130 -5.97 14.44 3.22
C TRP A 130 -5.49 13.63 4.42
N LEU A 131 -4.60 12.66 4.21
CA LEU A 131 -3.88 11.96 5.28
C LEU A 131 -2.38 12.24 5.18
N GLU A 132 -1.80 12.82 6.22
CA GLU A 132 -0.37 13.18 6.25
C GLU A 132 0.35 12.39 7.34
N ILE A 133 1.40 11.65 6.96
CA ILE A 133 2.26 10.97 7.93
C ILE A 133 3.16 11.99 8.62
N CYS A 134 3.16 12.01 9.95
CA CYS A 134 3.94 12.94 10.76
C CYS A 134 5.12 12.22 11.45
N PRO A 135 6.23 11.93 10.76
CA PRO A 135 7.33 11.10 11.28
C PRO A 135 8.09 11.76 12.45
N GLU A 136 8.15 13.09 12.47
CA GLU A 136 8.88 13.86 13.49
C GLU A 136 8.04 14.15 14.76
N ASN A 137 6.78 13.72 14.79
CA ASN A 137 5.93 13.96 15.94
C ASN A 137 6.29 12.98 17.08
N LYS A 138 7.08 13.47 18.04
CA LYS A 138 7.59 12.68 19.20
C LYS A 138 6.65 12.69 20.41
N ARG A 139 5.42 13.21 20.28
CA ARG A 139 4.45 13.23 21.37
C ARG A 139 4.17 11.78 21.84
N GLU A 140 4.47 11.50 23.10
CA GLU A 140 4.06 10.26 23.76
C GLU A 140 2.59 10.40 24.18
N ILE A 141 1.84 9.30 24.12
CA ILE A 141 0.49 9.30 24.69
C ILE A 141 0.70 9.13 26.19
N ASN A 142 0.38 10.16 26.97
CA ASN A 142 0.22 10.01 28.41
C ASN A 142 -1.04 9.16 28.62
N VAL A 143 -0.86 7.84 28.79
CA VAL A 143 -1.93 6.91 29.17
C VAL A 143 -2.02 6.87 30.68
#